data_AF-A0A9W9BP86-F1
#
_entry.id   AF-A0A9W9BP86-F1
#
_cell.length_a   1.000
_cell.length_b   1.000
_cell.length_c   1.000
_cell.angle_alpha   90.00
_cell.angle_beta   90.00
_cell.angle_gamma   90.00
#
_symmetry.space_group_name_H-M   'P 1'
#
loop_
_entity.id
_entity.type
_entity.pdbx_description
1 polymer ?
#
loop_
_entity_poly.entity_id
_entity_poly.type
_entity_poly.pdbx_seq_one_letter_code
_entity_poly.pdbx_strand_id
1 'polypeptide(L)'
;MSIPPSVCIGLELEFLVAISTGGASPVEDRWICLASKKDVDGLAIGDFRPMEVPCIQKVCQVMASGGAPVGCKVSLLKPSPGEVSGSSLVQLTKTREDIRVWNKEAAESTSGTVAPSNYWFVVPERHLTQDCVSKSSKTPSVKYAWFGTEINSPILTRPQEFTQGLPTLRKCLRGIQDNMAVGLNSGCGLHLHVNDDGDMKLQTALRVVTLVWHLEDTLLYPLCHPHRSKSPFSMRVSVESSVAMEKEEPAVSGEGAALVAMLTELMEKYKGRKKVDKRLVGAMKRLWAQPDLTSLGLALRKFNEGPVHTTTRCALVVTKYNTLEFRYPESTFDVDFISCWTDLVRHLYGVAMKPQADFNRVLGRVYDLATRDHMPGWADMMAAIEFKTNMGRWQQRLGQYVDSLKDLDSQGILPASGR
;
A
#
# COMPACT_ATOMS: atom_id res chain seq x y z
N MET A 1 -15.69 17.68 2.51
CA MET A 1 -15.45 17.96 1.08
C MET A 1 -15.92 16.74 0.29
N SER A 2 -16.50 16.91 -0.91
CA SER A 2 -16.88 15.77 -1.76
C SER A 2 -15.70 15.32 -2.59
N ILE A 3 -15.28 14.06 -2.45
CA ILE A 3 -14.30 13.41 -3.31
C ILE A 3 -15.00 13.09 -4.64
N PRO A 4 -14.36 13.32 -5.82
CA PRO A 4 -14.98 12.97 -7.09
C PRO A 4 -15.32 11.47 -7.13
N PRO A 5 -16.51 11.08 -7.64
CA PRO A 5 -16.95 9.68 -7.63
C PRO A 5 -16.08 8.77 -8.51
N SER A 6 -15.35 9.36 -9.47
CA SER A 6 -14.41 8.65 -10.35
C SER A 6 -13.10 8.24 -9.67
N VAL A 7 -12.78 8.81 -8.49
CA VAL A 7 -11.57 8.41 -7.73
C VAL A 7 -11.77 7.03 -7.14
N CYS A 8 -11.08 6.05 -7.72
CA CYS A 8 -11.12 4.65 -7.32
C CYS A 8 -9.80 4.21 -6.68
N ILE A 9 -9.85 3.08 -5.96
CA ILE A 9 -8.72 2.57 -5.16
C ILE A 9 -8.50 1.09 -5.41
N GLY A 10 -7.25 0.68 -5.58
CA GLY A 10 -6.79 -0.70 -5.37
C GLY A 10 -6.02 -0.80 -4.06
N LEU A 11 -6.16 -1.91 -3.35
CA LEU A 11 -5.45 -2.19 -2.10
C LEU A 11 -4.57 -3.42 -2.28
N GLU A 12 -3.33 -3.36 -1.83
CA GLU A 12 -2.46 -4.51 -1.66
C GLU A 12 -2.14 -4.63 -0.16
N LEU A 13 -2.43 -5.79 0.45
CA LEU A 13 -2.23 -6.03 1.87
C LEU A 13 -1.37 -7.27 2.07
N GLU A 14 -0.17 -7.06 2.60
CA GLU A 14 0.79 -8.12 2.86
C GLU A 14 0.64 -8.69 4.28
N PHE A 15 0.83 -9.99 4.47
CA PHE A 15 0.82 -10.65 5.78
C PHE A 15 1.54 -12.00 5.74
N LEU A 16 1.66 -12.66 6.88
CA LEU A 16 2.34 -13.94 7.02
C LEU A 16 1.35 -15.05 7.39
N VAL A 17 1.48 -16.20 6.75
CA VAL A 17 0.73 -17.44 7.04
C VAL A 17 1.65 -18.42 7.76
N ALA A 18 1.19 -18.99 8.88
CA ALA A 18 2.00 -19.92 9.66
C ALA A 18 2.18 -21.28 8.96
N ILE A 19 3.38 -21.83 9.08
CA ILE A 19 3.77 -23.17 8.63
C ILE A 19 4.30 -23.96 9.83
N SER A 20 3.73 -25.14 10.07
CA SER A 20 4.22 -26.10 11.06
C SER A 20 5.25 -27.02 10.44
N THR A 21 6.44 -27.11 11.05
CA THR A 21 7.59 -27.88 10.58
C THR A 21 7.75 -29.25 11.26
N GLY A 22 6.75 -29.68 12.03
CA GLY A 22 6.71 -31.00 12.69
C GLY A 22 7.42 -31.04 14.06
N GLY A 23 6.83 -31.77 15.02
CA GLY A 23 7.45 -32.07 16.32
C GLY A 23 6.67 -31.67 17.59
N ALA A 24 5.63 -30.83 17.46
CA ALA A 24 4.73 -30.50 18.57
C ALA A 24 3.29 -30.34 18.05
N SER A 25 2.30 -30.73 18.87
CA SER A 25 0.90 -30.42 18.56
C SER A 25 0.73 -28.90 18.46
N PRO A 26 0.13 -28.38 17.38
CA PRO A 26 -0.13 -26.95 17.30
C PRO A 26 -1.04 -26.55 18.47
N VAL A 27 -0.66 -25.49 19.19
CA VAL A 27 -1.46 -24.87 20.26
C VAL A 27 -2.64 -24.06 19.69
N GLU A 28 -2.73 -24.01 18.36
CA GLU A 28 -3.61 -23.14 17.60
C GLU A 28 -4.66 -24.00 16.88
N ASP A 29 -5.93 -23.70 17.13
CA ASP A 29 -7.07 -24.43 16.58
C ASP A 29 -7.40 -23.98 15.14
N ARG A 30 -6.86 -22.84 14.72
CA ARG A 30 -6.97 -22.32 13.35
C ARG A 30 -6.04 -23.06 12.40
N TRP A 31 -6.36 -22.99 11.10
CA TRP A 31 -5.59 -23.67 10.07
C TRP A 31 -4.13 -23.16 10.02
N ILE A 32 -3.21 -24.11 9.94
CA ILE A 32 -1.77 -23.92 9.76
C ILE A 32 -1.33 -24.79 8.59
N CYS A 33 -0.42 -24.29 7.75
CA CYS A 33 0.15 -25.10 6.68
C CYS A 33 1.06 -26.18 7.27
N LEU A 34 0.83 -27.46 6.95
CA LEU A 34 1.67 -28.56 7.42
C LEU A 34 2.79 -28.82 6.40
N ALA A 35 4.05 -28.67 6.83
CA ALA A 35 5.21 -29.01 6.02
C ALA A 35 5.67 -30.43 6.32
N SER A 36 6.03 -31.19 5.28
CA SER A 36 6.72 -32.48 5.46
C SER A 36 8.18 -32.25 5.85
N LYS A 37 8.85 -33.27 6.41
CA LYS A 37 10.28 -33.20 6.76
C LYS A 37 11.16 -32.74 5.57
N LYS A 38 10.84 -33.19 4.35
CA LYS A 38 11.54 -32.80 3.13
C LYS A 38 11.33 -31.32 2.77
N ASP A 39 10.14 -30.79 3.05
CA ASP A 39 9.86 -29.37 2.82
C ASP A 39 10.66 -28.51 3.80
N VAL A 40 10.76 -28.92 5.06
CA VAL A 40 11.52 -28.21 6.11
C VAL A 40 12.98 -27.99 5.72
N ASP A 41 13.64 -29.00 5.15
CA ASP A 41 15.02 -28.86 4.67
C ASP A 41 15.12 -27.80 3.54
N GLY A 42 14.10 -27.70 2.70
CA GLY A 42 13.94 -26.65 1.68
C GLY A 42 13.71 -25.26 2.29
N LEU A 43 12.86 -25.17 3.33
CA LEU A 43 12.61 -23.91 4.05
C LEU A 43 13.89 -23.39 4.71
N ALA A 44 14.72 -24.27 5.27
CA ALA A 44 15.99 -23.93 5.91
C ALA A 44 17.01 -23.30 4.96
N ILE A 45 16.95 -23.64 3.67
CA ILE A 45 17.79 -23.02 2.61
C ILE A 45 17.08 -21.88 1.86
N GLY A 46 15.89 -21.47 2.33
CA GLY A 46 15.12 -20.36 1.75
C GLY A 46 14.22 -20.74 0.56
N ASP A 47 14.03 -22.03 0.26
CA ASP A 47 13.14 -22.50 -0.81
C ASP A 47 11.74 -22.84 -0.27
N PHE A 48 10.83 -21.87 -0.36
CA PHE A 48 9.44 -21.97 0.12
C PHE A 48 8.44 -22.31 -0.98
N ARG A 49 8.92 -22.61 -2.20
CA ARG A 49 8.05 -22.97 -3.33
C ARG A 49 7.09 -24.12 -3.03
N PRO A 50 7.44 -25.16 -2.22
CA PRO A 50 6.50 -26.21 -1.87
C PRO A 50 5.29 -25.72 -1.05
N MET A 51 5.46 -24.66 -0.25
CA MET A 51 4.40 -24.12 0.63
C MET A 51 3.55 -23.04 -0.05
N GLU A 52 3.98 -22.55 -1.20
CA GLU A 52 3.29 -21.51 -1.98
C GLU A 52 1.87 -21.93 -2.35
N VAL A 53 1.70 -23.16 -2.87
CA VAL A 53 0.39 -23.68 -3.27
C VAL A 53 -0.59 -23.81 -2.11
N PRO A 54 -0.30 -24.58 -1.04
CA PRO A 54 -1.27 -24.80 0.03
C PRO A 54 -1.65 -23.50 0.74
N CYS A 55 -0.70 -22.58 0.97
CA CYS A 55 -0.99 -21.30 1.62
C CYS A 55 -1.92 -20.44 0.77
N ILE A 56 -1.57 -20.21 -0.51
CA ILE A 56 -2.36 -19.36 -1.41
C ILE A 56 -3.76 -19.94 -1.65
N GLN A 57 -3.87 -21.25 -1.87
CA GLN A 57 -5.17 -21.90 -2.05
C GLN A 57 -6.05 -21.77 -0.81
N LYS A 58 -5.48 -21.93 0.39
CA LYS A 58 -6.26 -21.82 1.62
C LYS A 58 -6.77 -20.41 1.84
N VAL A 59 -5.94 -19.38 1.62
CA VAL A 59 -6.38 -17.98 1.67
C VAL A 59 -7.53 -17.75 0.69
N CYS A 60 -7.41 -18.23 -0.54
CA CYS A 60 -8.49 -18.14 -1.54
C CYS A 60 -9.79 -18.78 -1.05
N GLN A 61 -9.72 -20.01 -0.53
CA GLN A 61 -10.88 -20.75 -0.02
C GLN A 61 -11.56 -20.04 1.15
N VAL A 62 -10.79 -19.49 2.09
CA VAL A 62 -11.32 -18.79 3.26
C VAL A 62 -12.04 -17.51 2.84
N MET A 63 -11.42 -16.70 1.97
CA MET A 63 -12.05 -15.50 1.42
C MET A 63 -13.30 -15.83 0.59
N ALA A 64 -13.25 -16.89 -0.21
CA ALA A 64 -14.39 -17.35 -1.01
C ALA A 64 -15.53 -17.90 -0.16
N SER A 65 -15.25 -18.55 0.97
CA SER A 65 -16.28 -18.97 1.94
C SER A 65 -17.00 -17.75 2.56
N GLY A 66 -16.29 -16.62 2.62
CA GLY A 66 -16.85 -15.29 2.88
C GLY A 66 -17.63 -14.68 1.70
N GLY A 67 -17.85 -15.38 0.60
CA GLY A 67 -18.61 -14.88 -0.56
C GLY A 67 -17.87 -13.86 -1.43
N ALA A 68 -16.58 -13.59 -1.19
CA ALA A 68 -15.80 -12.72 -2.06
C ALA A 68 -15.49 -13.44 -3.39
N PRO A 69 -15.45 -12.74 -4.53
CA PRO A 69 -14.86 -13.27 -5.77
C PRO A 69 -13.34 -13.25 -5.64
N VAL A 70 -12.69 -14.42 -5.69
CA VAL A 70 -11.26 -14.55 -5.38
C VAL A 70 -10.53 -15.27 -6.51
N GLY A 71 -9.28 -14.91 -6.79
CA GLY A 71 -8.47 -15.55 -7.81
C GLY A 71 -6.99 -15.68 -7.45
N CYS A 72 -6.30 -16.62 -8.09
CA CYS A 72 -4.85 -16.76 -8.04
C CYS A 72 -4.30 -17.37 -9.35
N LYS A 73 -2.99 -17.24 -9.60
CA LYS A 73 -2.36 -17.78 -10.82
C LYS A 73 -2.30 -19.31 -10.80
N VAL A 74 -2.59 -19.95 -11.95
CA VAL A 74 -2.54 -21.42 -12.09
C VAL A 74 -1.11 -21.96 -12.09
N SER A 75 -0.13 -21.18 -12.56
CA SER A 75 1.29 -21.56 -12.55
C SER A 75 1.82 -21.87 -11.15
N LEU A 76 1.14 -21.36 -10.11
CA LEU A 76 1.40 -21.72 -8.73
C LEU A 76 1.07 -23.21 -8.49
N LEU A 77 0.01 -23.75 -9.10
CA LEU A 77 -0.70 -24.97 -8.66
C LEU A 77 -0.19 -26.31 -9.25
N LYS A 78 1.07 -26.46 -9.69
CA LYS A 78 1.53 -27.69 -10.39
C LYS A 78 2.30 -28.69 -9.50
N PRO A 79 2.10 -30.02 -9.67
CA PRO A 79 1.13 -30.72 -10.51
C PRO A 79 0.06 -31.40 -9.65
N SER A 80 -1.07 -30.75 -9.45
CA SER A 80 -2.31 -31.48 -9.21
C SER A 80 -3.41 -30.72 -9.92
N PRO A 81 -3.76 -31.09 -11.16
CA PRO A 81 -4.98 -30.65 -11.81
C PRO A 81 -6.19 -31.37 -11.18
N GLY A 82 -6.23 -31.43 -9.84
CA GLY A 82 -7.44 -31.79 -9.13
C GLY A 82 -8.44 -30.66 -9.27
N GLU A 83 -9.71 -31.01 -9.39
CA GLU A 83 -10.80 -30.07 -9.18
C GLU A 83 -10.68 -29.52 -7.75
N VAL A 84 -10.07 -28.34 -7.59
CA VAL A 84 -10.13 -27.65 -6.30
C VAL A 84 -11.59 -27.25 -6.13
N SER A 85 -12.25 -27.87 -5.16
CA SER A 85 -13.70 -27.77 -4.96
C SER A 85 -14.16 -26.30 -4.95
N GLY A 86 -15.25 -26.03 -5.67
CA GLY A 86 -15.84 -24.69 -5.77
C GLY A 86 -15.05 -23.68 -6.60
N SER A 87 -14.01 -24.10 -7.34
CA SER A 87 -13.22 -23.23 -8.21
C SER A 87 -13.40 -23.54 -9.70
N SER A 88 -13.14 -22.54 -10.53
CA SER A 88 -13.13 -22.65 -11.99
C SER A 88 -11.81 -22.15 -12.55
N LEU A 89 -11.39 -22.70 -13.70
CA LEU A 89 -10.31 -22.14 -14.50
C LEU A 89 -10.88 -21.09 -15.44
N VAL A 90 -10.24 -19.92 -15.49
CA VAL A 90 -10.60 -18.83 -16.38
C VAL A 90 -9.33 -18.23 -16.97
N GLN A 91 -9.36 -17.90 -18.25
CA GLN A 91 -8.23 -17.28 -18.92
C GLN A 91 -8.34 -15.76 -18.87
N LEU A 92 -7.25 -15.08 -18.50
CA LEU A 92 -7.15 -13.63 -18.55
C LEU A 92 -7.23 -13.13 -19.99
N THR A 93 -8.07 -12.12 -20.24
CA THR A 93 -8.32 -11.64 -21.60
C THR A 93 -7.06 -11.04 -22.25
N LYS A 94 -6.28 -10.25 -21.50
CA LYS A 94 -5.11 -9.53 -22.03
C LYS A 94 -3.87 -10.42 -22.21
N THR A 95 -3.54 -11.21 -21.18
CA THR A 95 -2.28 -11.99 -21.16
C THR A 95 -2.44 -13.42 -21.64
N ARG A 96 -3.68 -13.91 -21.77
CA ARG A 96 -4.01 -15.32 -22.03
C ARG A 96 -3.48 -16.29 -20.97
N GLU A 97 -3.08 -15.77 -19.80
CA GLU A 97 -2.68 -16.61 -18.66
C GLU A 97 -3.93 -17.22 -18.00
N ASP A 98 -3.84 -18.49 -17.61
CA ASP A 98 -4.90 -19.14 -16.84
C ASP A 98 -4.80 -18.75 -15.35
N ILE A 99 -5.94 -18.36 -14.80
CA ILE A 99 -6.14 -18.14 -13.37
C ILE A 99 -7.19 -19.10 -12.84
N ARG A 100 -7.07 -19.43 -11.56
CA ARG A 100 -8.10 -20.17 -10.83
C ARG A 100 -8.92 -19.18 -10.03
N VAL A 101 -10.23 -19.29 -10.10
CA VAL A 101 -11.16 -18.37 -9.44
C VAL A 101 -12.23 -19.10 -8.65
N TRP A 102 -12.71 -18.48 -7.58
CA TRP A 102 -13.85 -18.89 -6.77
C TRP A 102 -14.91 -17.78 -6.78
N ASN A 103 -16.18 -18.16 -6.62
CA ASN A 103 -17.34 -17.25 -6.68
C ASN A 103 -17.27 -16.33 -7.91
N LYS A 104 -16.99 -16.91 -9.09
CA LYS A 104 -16.78 -16.17 -10.33
C LYS A 104 -17.98 -15.28 -10.66
N GLU A 105 -19.17 -15.75 -10.35
CA GLU A 105 -20.45 -15.10 -10.59
C GLU A 105 -20.61 -13.81 -9.76
N ALA A 106 -19.89 -13.69 -8.64
CA ALA A 106 -19.87 -12.48 -7.81
C ALA A 106 -18.85 -11.43 -8.29
N ALA A 107 -18.02 -11.75 -9.29
CA ALA A 107 -17.01 -10.84 -9.82
C ALA A 107 -17.65 -9.73 -10.67
N GLU A 108 -17.14 -8.52 -10.53
CA GLU A 108 -17.58 -7.37 -11.31
C GLU A 108 -16.96 -7.44 -12.72
N SER A 109 -17.66 -8.02 -13.69
CA SER A 109 -17.27 -7.92 -15.09
C SER A 109 -18.12 -6.87 -15.79
N THR A 110 -17.53 -5.71 -16.09
CA THR A 110 -18.21 -4.60 -16.77
C THR A 110 -18.21 -4.73 -18.30
N SER A 111 -17.37 -5.59 -18.87
CA SER A 111 -17.16 -5.69 -20.33
C SER A 111 -16.97 -7.11 -20.86
N GLY A 112 -17.25 -8.15 -20.06
CA GLY A 112 -16.91 -9.54 -20.39
C GLY A 112 -15.40 -9.85 -20.32
N THR A 113 -14.57 -8.82 -20.10
CA THR A 113 -13.13 -8.96 -19.87
C THR A 113 -12.87 -9.61 -18.51
N VAL A 114 -11.98 -10.60 -18.49
CA VAL A 114 -11.47 -11.23 -17.27
C VAL A 114 -10.08 -10.66 -17.00
N ALA A 115 -9.96 -9.90 -15.92
CA ALA A 115 -8.70 -9.33 -15.44
C ALA A 115 -8.50 -9.67 -13.95
N PRO A 116 -7.25 -9.70 -13.44
CA PRO A 116 -6.99 -9.88 -12.02
C PRO A 116 -7.74 -8.85 -11.15
N SER A 117 -7.85 -7.61 -11.63
CA SER A 117 -8.56 -6.50 -11.00
C SER A 117 -10.07 -6.67 -10.84
N ASN A 118 -10.66 -7.76 -11.35
CA ASN A 118 -12.07 -8.10 -11.14
C ASN A 118 -12.28 -8.97 -9.89
N TYR A 119 -11.20 -9.48 -9.31
CA TYR A 119 -11.21 -10.43 -8.19
C TYR A 119 -10.34 -9.90 -7.06
N TRP A 120 -10.58 -10.40 -5.85
CA TRP A 120 -9.56 -10.38 -4.82
C TRP A 120 -8.46 -11.35 -5.22
N PHE A 121 -7.28 -10.85 -5.54
CA PHE A 121 -6.21 -11.66 -6.12
C PHE A 121 -5.15 -11.98 -5.08
N VAL A 122 -4.87 -13.27 -4.86
CA VAL A 122 -3.93 -13.73 -3.82
C VAL A 122 -2.61 -14.10 -4.46
N VAL A 123 -1.50 -13.53 -3.95
CA VAL A 123 -0.15 -13.72 -4.49
C VAL A 123 0.87 -13.99 -3.37
N PRO A 124 1.98 -14.69 -3.68
CA PRO A 124 3.03 -14.94 -2.70
C PRO A 124 3.98 -13.74 -2.55
N GLU A 125 4.29 -13.36 -1.31
CA GLU A 125 5.28 -12.33 -1.01
C GLU A 125 6.61 -12.94 -0.55
N ARG A 126 7.41 -13.35 -1.54
CA ARG A 126 8.65 -14.11 -1.31
C ARG A 126 9.69 -13.35 -0.50
N HIS A 127 9.71 -12.03 -0.61
CA HIS A 127 10.67 -11.21 0.13
C HIS A 127 10.41 -11.24 1.64
N LEU A 128 9.14 -11.23 2.06
CA LEU A 128 8.75 -11.38 3.47
C LEU A 128 9.11 -12.76 4.01
N THR A 129 8.88 -13.80 3.21
CA THR A 129 9.28 -15.17 3.54
C THR A 129 10.80 -15.26 3.77
N GLN A 130 11.59 -14.69 2.85
CA GLN A 130 13.05 -14.67 2.95
C GLN A 130 13.55 -13.88 4.17
N ASP A 131 12.89 -12.77 4.49
CA ASP A 131 13.21 -11.98 5.68
C ASP A 131 12.96 -12.77 6.98
N CYS A 132 11.87 -13.54 7.07
CA CYS A 132 11.59 -14.39 8.22
C CYS A 132 12.64 -15.49 8.42
N VAL A 133 13.20 -16.02 7.33
CA VAL A 133 14.26 -17.05 7.38
C VAL A 133 15.60 -16.45 7.79
N SER A 134 15.96 -15.34 7.16
CA SER A 134 17.28 -14.72 7.32
C SER A 134 17.42 -13.90 8.61
N LYS A 135 16.30 -13.43 9.17
CA LYS A 135 16.26 -12.56 10.35
C LYS A 135 15.24 -13.12 11.34
N SER A 136 15.70 -13.83 12.37
CA SER A 136 14.83 -14.39 13.41
C SER A 136 13.95 -13.35 14.09
N SER A 137 14.43 -12.10 14.20
CA SER A 137 13.64 -10.98 14.74
C SER A 137 12.44 -10.60 13.89
N LYS A 138 12.35 -11.03 12.62
CA LYS A 138 11.19 -10.77 11.75
C LYS A 138 10.13 -11.87 11.82
N THR A 139 10.35 -12.92 12.63
CA THR A 139 9.38 -14.01 12.80
C THR A 139 8.35 -13.63 13.86
N PRO A 140 7.05 -13.59 13.54
CA PRO A 140 6.03 -13.25 14.55
C PRO A 140 6.02 -14.23 15.73
N SER A 141 6.34 -15.51 15.49
CA SER A 141 6.55 -16.51 16.53
C SER A 141 7.58 -17.54 16.11
N VAL A 142 8.45 -17.94 17.04
CA VAL A 142 9.44 -19.02 16.86
C VAL A 142 8.83 -20.42 16.78
N LYS A 143 7.52 -20.55 17.06
CA LYS A 143 6.79 -21.83 17.00
C LYS A 143 6.52 -22.30 15.58
N TYR A 144 6.59 -21.39 14.60
CA TYR A 144 6.22 -21.63 13.22
C TYR A 144 7.27 -21.06 12.27
N ALA A 145 7.38 -21.66 11.10
CA ALA A 145 7.89 -20.95 9.94
C ALA A 145 6.78 -20.07 9.36
N TRP A 146 7.13 -19.10 8.51
CA TRP A 146 6.21 -18.07 8.06
C TRP A 146 6.30 -17.86 6.55
N PHE A 147 5.15 -17.85 5.89
CA PHE A 147 5.02 -17.64 4.45
C PHE A 147 4.38 -16.29 4.16
N GLY A 148 5.11 -15.41 3.47
CA GLY A 148 4.62 -14.13 2.97
C GLY A 148 3.53 -14.31 1.92
N THR A 149 2.41 -13.63 2.13
CA THR A 149 1.24 -13.60 1.24
C THR A 149 0.76 -12.17 1.11
N GLU A 150 0.20 -11.83 -0.05
CA GLU A 150 -0.49 -10.57 -0.27
C GLU A 150 -1.87 -10.84 -0.87
N ILE A 151 -2.85 -10.06 -0.43
CA ILE A 151 -4.15 -9.95 -1.10
C ILE A 151 -4.23 -8.61 -1.82
N ASN A 152 -4.65 -8.67 -3.07
CA ASN A 152 -4.91 -7.52 -3.92
C ASN A 152 -6.41 -7.35 -4.08
N SER A 153 -6.96 -6.17 -3.80
CA SER A 153 -8.38 -5.92 -4.02
C SER A 153 -8.71 -5.83 -5.51
N PRO A 154 -9.97 -6.08 -5.90
CA PRO A 154 -10.46 -5.51 -7.15
C PRO A 154 -10.38 -3.98 -7.09
N ILE A 155 -10.48 -3.32 -8.25
CA ILE A 155 -10.55 -1.85 -8.26
C ILE A 155 -11.86 -1.42 -7.59
N LEU A 156 -11.74 -0.79 -6.43
CA LEU A 156 -12.87 -0.34 -5.63
C LEU A 156 -13.40 0.96 -6.24
N THR A 157 -14.58 0.87 -6.86
CA THR A 157 -15.31 2.02 -7.44
C THR A 157 -16.63 2.28 -6.71
N ARG A 158 -17.17 1.27 -6.01
CA ARG A 158 -18.49 1.33 -5.37
C ARG A 158 -18.49 2.29 -4.17
N PRO A 159 -19.39 3.29 -4.14
CA PRO A 159 -19.51 4.21 -2.99
C PRO A 159 -19.74 3.52 -1.65
N GLN A 160 -20.39 2.36 -1.64
CA GLN A 160 -20.65 1.55 -0.44
C GLN A 160 -19.37 1.03 0.21
N GLU A 161 -18.35 0.67 -0.58
CA GLU A 161 -17.05 0.25 -0.03
C GLU A 161 -16.44 1.35 0.82
N PHE A 162 -16.58 2.61 0.40
CA PHE A 162 -16.02 3.73 1.12
C PHE A 162 -16.92 4.20 2.28
N THR A 163 -18.21 4.38 2.03
CA THR A 163 -19.15 4.90 3.03
C THR A 163 -19.41 3.94 4.20
N GLN A 164 -19.20 2.64 4.01
CA GLN A 164 -19.39 1.61 5.04
C GLN A 164 -18.07 1.07 5.62
N GLY A 165 -16.93 1.70 5.29
CA GLY A 165 -15.63 1.33 5.87
C GLY A 165 -15.13 -0.05 5.44
N LEU A 166 -15.11 -0.28 4.12
CA LEU A 166 -14.60 -1.46 3.42
C LEU A 166 -15.22 -2.79 3.90
N PRO A 167 -16.56 -2.95 3.83
CA PRO A 167 -17.25 -4.13 4.33
C PRO A 167 -16.76 -5.44 3.70
N THR A 168 -16.42 -5.43 2.41
CA THR A 168 -15.91 -6.64 1.74
C THR A 168 -14.54 -7.02 2.27
N LEU A 169 -13.62 -6.05 2.40
CA LEU A 169 -12.30 -6.29 3.01
C LEU A 169 -12.43 -6.79 4.44
N ARG A 170 -13.34 -6.19 5.23
CA ARG A 170 -13.63 -6.62 6.61
C ARG A 170 -14.03 -8.08 6.68
N LYS A 171 -14.91 -8.53 5.80
CA LYS A 171 -15.33 -9.92 5.73
C LYS A 171 -14.17 -10.84 5.35
N CYS A 172 -13.35 -10.44 4.39
CA CYS A 172 -12.15 -11.19 3.97
C CYS A 172 -11.13 -11.34 5.10
N LEU A 173 -10.71 -10.24 5.72
CA LEU A 173 -9.68 -10.26 6.77
C LEU A 173 -10.17 -10.95 8.04
N ARG A 174 -11.43 -10.75 8.42
CA ARG A 174 -12.05 -11.51 9.51
C ARG A 174 -12.04 -13.01 9.21
N GLY A 175 -12.45 -13.41 8.00
CA GLY A 175 -12.41 -14.80 7.58
C GLY A 175 -11.02 -15.40 7.71
N ILE A 176 -9.99 -14.71 7.20
CA ILE A 176 -8.59 -15.13 7.30
C ILE A 176 -8.18 -15.26 8.78
N GLN A 177 -8.39 -14.22 9.58
CA GLN A 177 -7.98 -14.17 10.97
C GLN A 177 -8.69 -15.22 11.85
N ASP A 178 -9.95 -15.52 11.59
CA ASP A 178 -10.72 -16.49 12.36
C ASP A 178 -10.42 -17.94 11.99
N ASN A 179 -9.93 -18.20 10.77
CA ASN A 179 -9.78 -19.55 10.24
C ASN A 179 -8.33 -19.96 10.00
N MET A 180 -7.38 -19.02 10.05
CA MET A 180 -5.97 -19.27 9.76
C MET A 180 -5.09 -18.63 10.83
N ALA A 181 -4.00 -19.32 11.16
CA ALA A 181 -2.93 -18.75 11.96
C ALA A 181 -2.11 -17.78 11.09
N VAL A 182 -2.30 -16.49 11.34
CA VAL A 182 -1.64 -15.41 10.59
C VAL A 182 -0.87 -14.48 11.51
N GLY A 183 0.15 -13.84 10.96
CA GLY A 183 1.02 -12.91 11.65
C GLY A 183 1.31 -11.68 10.80
N LEU A 184 1.78 -10.64 11.46
CA LEU A 184 2.30 -9.44 10.84
C LEU A 184 3.69 -9.16 11.41
N ASN A 185 4.53 -8.54 10.61
CA ASN A 185 5.78 -7.96 11.08
C ASN A 185 5.95 -6.57 10.45
N SER A 186 7.03 -5.88 10.80
CA SER A 186 7.32 -4.54 10.27
C SER A 186 7.70 -4.49 8.79
N GLY A 187 7.92 -5.65 8.16
CA GLY A 187 8.11 -5.78 6.71
C GLY A 187 6.80 -5.68 5.94
N CYS A 188 5.69 -6.17 6.51
CA CYS A 188 4.38 -6.16 5.87
C CYS A 188 3.88 -4.73 5.60
N GLY A 189 3.60 -4.42 4.35
CA GLY A 189 3.05 -3.16 3.86
C GLY A 189 1.56 -3.20 3.53
N LEU A 190 0.95 -2.01 3.64
CA LEU A 190 -0.32 -1.69 2.99
C LEU A 190 -0.01 -0.74 1.83
N HIS A 191 -0.33 -1.16 0.60
CA HIS A 191 -0.19 -0.33 -0.59
C HIS A 191 -1.56 0.12 -1.07
N LEU A 192 -1.70 1.42 -1.35
CA LEU A 192 -2.93 2.00 -1.88
C LEU A 192 -2.67 2.58 -3.26
N HIS A 193 -3.34 2.01 -4.26
CA HIS A 193 -3.27 2.46 -5.65
C HIS A 193 -4.46 3.38 -5.92
N VAL A 194 -4.21 4.60 -6.36
CA VAL A 194 -5.26 5.57 -6.70
C VAL A 194 -5.14 6.02 -8.16
N ASN A 195 -6.28 6.17 -8.83
CA ASN A 195 -6.40 6.84 -10.12
C ASN A 195 -7.82 7.46 -10.30
N ASP A 196 -8.08 7.95 -11.52
CA ASP A 196 -9.37 8.53 -11.94
C ASP A 196 -10.02 7.60 -12.98
N ASP A 197 -10.74 6.58 -12.53
CA ASP A 197 -11.42 5.57 -13.38
C ASP A 197 -10.53 4.98 -14.51
N GLY A 198 -9.26 4.72 -14.20
CA GLY A 198 -8.29 4.23 -15.18
C GLY A 198 -7.58 5.30 -16.04
N ASP A 199 -8.00 6.57 -15.98
CA ASP A 199 -7.43 7.69 -16.73
C ASP A 199 -6.62 8.64 -15.83
N MET A 200 -5.46 8.19 -15.35
CA MET A 200 -4.59 9.07 -14.58
C MET A 200 -3.95 10.14 -15.48
N LYS A 201 -4.28 11.41 -15.22
CA LYS A 201 -3.66 12.55 -15.91
C LYS A 201 -2.34 12.92 -15.26
N LEU A 202 -1.32 13.20 -16.07
CA LEU A 202 0.00 13.67 -15.60
C LEU A 202 -0.15 14.88 -14.65
N GLN A 203 -0.97 15.84 -15.02
CA GLN A 203 -1.22 17.05 -14.24
C GLN A 203 -1.72 16.75 -12.81
N THR A 204 -2.64 15.79 -12.68
CA THR A 204 -3.13 15.33 -11.38
C THR A 204 -2.02 14.62 -10.61
N ALA A 205 -1.25 13.75 -11.27
CA ALA A 205 -0.16 13.03 -10.63
C ALA A 205 0.92 13.97 -10.08
N LEU A 206 1.35 14.96 -10.87
CA LEU A 206 2.31 16.00 -10.44
C LEU A 206 1.82 16.75 -9.20
N ARG A 207 0.54 17.15 -9.18
CA ARG A 207 -0.08 17.81 -8.02
C ARG A 207 -0.13 16.93 -6.78
N VAL A 208 -0.46 15.65 -6.92
CA VAL A 208 -0.43 14.70 -5.78
C VAL A 208 0.99 14.57 -5.25
N VAL A 209 1.99 14.39 -6.13
CA VAL A 209 3.39 14.30 -5.72
C VAL A 209 3.83 15.57 -4.99
N THR A 210 3.49 16.76 -5.50
CA THR A 210 3.82 18.03 -4.82
C THR A 210 3.16 18.14 -3.44
N LEU A 211 1.90 17.72 -3.28
CA LEU A 211 1.27 17.68 -1.96
C LEU A 211 1.99 16.70 -1.03
N VAL A 212 2.21 15.47 -1.51
CA VAL A 212 2.89 14.42 -0.75
C VAL A 212 4.25 14.92 -0.27
N TRP A 213 5.03 15.57 -1.14
CA TRP A 213 6.34 16.15 -0.80
C TRP A 213 6.33 16.99 0.48
N HIS A 214 5.28 17.78 0.69
CA HIS A 214 5.13 18.63 1.87
C HIS A 214 4.46 17.94 3.07
N LEU A 215 3.81 16.82 2.83
CA LEU A 215 3.05 16.07 3.82
C LEU A 215 3.82 14.87 4.40
N GLU A 216 4.92 14.41 3.78
CA GLU A 216 5.64 13.21 4.23
C GLU A 216 6.01 13.28 5.72
N ASP A 217 6.72 14.33 6.14
CA ASP A 217 7.24 14.44 7.51
C ASP A 217 6.25 14.99 8.54
N THR A 218 5.16 15.60 8.08
CA THR A 218 4.22 16.34 8.94
C THR A 218 2.85 15.67 9.04
N LEU A 219 2.52 14.77 8.11
CA LEU A 219 1.26 14.04 8.10
C LEU A 219 1.44 12.55 7.80
N LEU A 220 2.01 12.16 6.65
CA LEU A 220 1.96 10.77 6.19
C LEU A 220 2.75 9.83 7.11
N TYR A 221 4.06 10.07 7.33
CA TYR A 221 4.82 9.24 8.28
C TYR A 221 4.38 9.40 9.73
N PRO A 222 3.97 10.59 10.22
CA PRO A 222 3.38 10.72 11.55
C PRO A 222 2.12 9.88 11.78
N LEU A 223 1.41 9.43 10.74
CA LEU A 223 0.26 8.52 10.85
C LEU A 223 0.65 7.02 10.78
N CYS A 224 1.90 6.72 10.44
CA CYS A 224 2.44 5.36 10.35
C CYS A 224 3.18 4.95 11.62
N HIS A 225 3.44 3.65 11.77
CA HIS A 225 4.37 3.21 12.79
C HIS A 225 5.78 3.83 12.56
N PRO A 226 6.51 4.29 13.61
CA PRO A 226 7.78 4.99 13.47
C PRO A 226 8.85 4.26 12.62
N HIS A 227 8.83 2.92 12.64
CA HIS A 227 9.72 2.09 11.80
C HIS A 227 9.55 2.35 10.29
N ARG A 228 8.34 2.70 9.83
CA ARG A 228 8.05 2.89 8.39
C ARG A 228 8.93 3.95 7.74
N SER A 229 9.21 5.03 8.47
CA SER A 229 10.08 6.12 8.02
C SER A 229 11.55 5.73 7.78
N LYS A 230 11.95 4.53 8.21
CA LYS A 230 13.29 3.96 8.06
C LYS A 230 13.27 2.69 7.20
N SER A 231 12.10 2.30 6.71
CA SER A 231 11.94 1.09 5.91
C SER A 231 12.52 1.31 4.51
N PRO A 232 13.37 0.40 4.01
CA PRO A 232 13.87 0.50 2.64
C PRO A 232 12.76 0.35 1.60
N PHE A 233 11.60 -0.20 1.99
CA PHE A 233 10.42 -0.40 1.14
C PHE A 233 9.48 0.82 1.09
N SER A 234 9.79 1.87 1.88
CA SER A 234 8.95 3.06 2.03
C SER A 234 9.84 4.28 2.30
N MET A 235 10.77 4.55 1.39
CA MET A 235 11.71 5.68 1.51
C MET A 235 11.02 7.00 1.10
N ARG A 236 11.45 8.13 1.67
CA ARG A 236 10.86 9.43 1.36
C ARG A 236 11.08 9.83 -0.08
N VAL A 237 10.03 10.24 -0.77
CA VAL A 237 10.15 10.77 -2.14
C VAL A 237 10.90 12.11 -2.10
N SER A 238 10.63 12.96 -1.12
CA SER A 238 11.25 14.28 -0.98
C SER A 238 12.75 14.27 -0.71
N VAL A 239 13.32 13.09 -0.38
CA VAL A 239 14.72 12.93 0.00
C VAL A 239 15.46 11.94 -0.90
N GLU A 240 14.82 10.82 -1.24
CA GLU A 240 15.51 9.64 -1.80
C GLU A 240 15.20 9.43 -3.29
N SER A 241 14.21 10.13 -3.83
CA SER A 241 13.85 10.02 -5.24
C SER A 241 14.90 10.66 -6.16
N SER A 242 14.91 10.25 -7.43
CA SER A 242 15.79 10.87 -8.42
C SER A 242 15.57 12.37 -8.55
N VAL A 243 14.30 12.80 -8.56
CA VAL A 243 13.93 14.22 -8.62
C VAL A 243 14.41 15.02 -7.41
N ALA A 244 14.52 14.41 -6.23
CA ALA A 244 15.08 15.06 -5.04
C ALA A 244 16.60 15.22 -5.11
N MET A 245 17.30 14.25 -5.71
CA MET A 245 18.76 14.13 -5.68
C MET A 245 19.47 14.78 -6.88
N GLU A 246 18.78 14.93 -8.01
CA GLU A 246 19.29 15.62 -9.19
C GLU A 246 19.55 17.11 -8.92
N LYS A 247 20.49 17.68 -9.69
CA LYS A 247 20.93 19.09 -9.53
C LYS A 247 20.39 20.02 -10.60
N GLU A 248 19.96 19.50 -11.74
CA GLU A 248 19.49 20.31 -12.86
C GLU A 248 18.23 21.08 -12.48
N GLU A 249 18.08 22.30 -13.00
CA GLU A 249 16.89 23.13 -12.78
C GLU A 249 16.28 23.50 -14.14
N PRO A 250 15.53 22.58 -14.76
CA PRO A 250 14.95 22.81 -16.07
C PRO A 250 13.95 23.97 -16.04
N ALA A 251 13.73 24.58 -17.20
CA ALA A 251 12.65 25.53 -17.38
C ALA A 251 11.30 24.81 -17.25
N VAL A 252 10.35 25.45 -16.58
CA VAL A 252 8.96 24.99 -16.46
C VAL A 252 8.02 25.98 -17.13
N SER A 253 6.90 25.49 -17.65
CA SER A 253 5.89 26.29 -18.34
C SER A 253 4.49 26.03 -17.79
N GLY A 254 3.51 26.83 -18.23
CA GLY A 254 2.11 26.66 -17.87
C GLY A 254 1.87 26.63 -16.37
N GLU A 255 1.18 25.59 -15.91
CA GLU A 255 0.85 25.42 -14.50
C GLU A 255 2.10 25.26 -13.61
N GLY A 256 3.13 24.54 -14.09
CA GLY A 256 4.37 24.35 -13.34
C GLY A 256 5.09 25.66 -13.05
N ALA A 257 5.12 26.58 -14.02
CA ALA A 257 5.68 27.92 -13.83
C ALA A 257 4.93 28.71 -12.75
N ALA A 258 3.59 28.68 -12.78
CA ALA A 258 2.77 29.35 -11.80
C ALA A 258 2.93 28.76 -10.39
N LEU A 259 3.06 27.43 -10.27
CA LEU A 259 3.33 26.77 -9.00
C LEU A 259 4.71 27.14 -8.43
N VAL A 260 5.74 27.10 -9.26
CA VAL A 260 7.11 27.47 -8.86
C VAL A 260 7.18 28.93 -8.44
N ALA A 261 6.51 29.84 -9.15
CA ALA A 261 6.43 31.26 -8.78
C ALA A 261 5.77 31.43 -7.40
N MET A 262 4.61 30.80 -7.18
CA MET A 262 3.89 30.84 -5.91
C MET A 262 4.73 30.31 -4.75
N LEU A 263 5.40 29.16 -4.93
CA LEU A 263 6.29 28.61 -3.89
C LEU A 263 7.49 29.52 -3.62
N THR A 264 8.04 30.16 -4.65
CA THR A 264 9.15 31.12 -4.50
C THR A 264 8.72 32.33 -3.66
N GLU A 265 7.51 32.87 -3.91
CA GLU A 265 6.95 33.97 -3.10
C GLU A 265 6.73 33.55 -1.64
N LEU A 266 6.21 32.34 -1.39
CA LEU A 266 6.04 31.82 -0.04
C LEU A 266 7.37 31.58 0.66
N MET A 267 8.38 31.07 -0.05
CA MET A 267 9.74 30.91 0.47
C MET A 267 10.33 32.25 0.90
N GLU A 268 10.19 33.29 0.09
CA GLU A 268 10.67 34.64 0.42
C GLU A 268 9.92 35.22 1.62
N LYS A 269 8.59 35.07 1.64
CA LYS A 269 7.75 35.48 2.77
C LYS A 269 8.16 34.82 4.10
N TYR A 270 8.59 33.55 4.05
CA TYR A 270 8.92 32.76 5.24
C TYR A 270 10.42 32.51 5.44
N LYS A 271 11.31 33.23 4.72
CA LYS A 271 12.77 32.98 4.68
C LYS A 271 13.50 32.92 6.04
N GLY A 272 12.91 33.48 7.10
CA GLY A 272 13.45 33.43 8.45
C GLY A 272 13.19 32.12 9.21
N ARG A 273 12.32 31.25 8.71
CA ARG A 273 11.97 29.97 9.36
C ARG A 273 13.01 28.89 9.05
N LYS A 274 13.34 28.05 10.04
CA LYS A 274 14.41 27.05 9.92
C LYS A 274 14.12 25.93 8.91
N LYS A 275 12.84 25.67 8.62
CA LYS A 275 12.39 24.57 7.76
C LYS A 275 12.13 24.98 6.30
N VAL A 276 12.39 26.24 5.94
CA VAL A 276 12.31 26.66 4.53
C VAL A 276 13.50 26.04 3.79
N ASP A 277 13.21 25.04 2.96
CA ASP A 277 14.22 24.35 2.16
C ASP A 277 14.57 25.15 0.89
N LYS A 278 15.83 25.56 0.80
CA LYS A 278 16.37 26.31 -0.35
C LYS A 278 16.41 25.47 -1.64
N ARG A 279 16.37 24.14 -1.55
CA ARG A 279 16.40 23.23 -2.70
C ARG A 279 15.01 22.94 -3.28
N LEU A 280 13.95 23.32 -2.57
CA LEU A 280 12.57 23.01 -2.94
C LEU A 280 12.22 23.47 -4.36
N VAL A 281 12.56 24.72 -4.72
CA VAL A 281 12.24 25.27 -6.04
C VAL A 281 12.89 24.46 -7.16
N GLY A 282 14.16 24.08 -6.99
CA GLY A 282 14.85 23.22 -7.96
C GLY A 282 14.18 21.85 -8.11
N ALA A 283 13.80 21.23 -6.98
CA ALA A 283 13.08 19.96 -7.00
C ALA A 283 11.71 20.06 -7.69
N MET A 284 10.96 21.13 -7.42
CA MET A 284 9.67 21.38 -8.07
C MET A 284 9.84 21.65 -9.57
N LYS A 285 10.89 22.35 -10.01
CA LYS A 285 11.19 22.51 -11.43
C LYS A 285 11.42 21.16 -12.11
N ARG A 286 12.24 20.29 -11.53
CA ARG A 286 12.50 18.94 -12.08
C ARG A 286 11.25 18.08 -12.11
N LEU A 287 10.44 18.13 -11.05
CA LEU A 287 9.16 17.40 -10.98
C LEU A 287 8.21 17.88 -12.07
N TRP A 288 8.04 19.18 -12.22
CA TRP A 288 7.06 19.77 -13.15
C TRP A 288 7.54 19.87 -14.60
N ALA A 289 8.80 19.49 -14.86
CA ALA A 289 9.33 19.33 -16.21
C ALA A 289 9.12 17.91 -16.78
N GLN A 290 8.57 16.97 -16.01
CA GLN A 290 8.33 15.61 -16.50
C GLN A 290 7.30 15.62 -17.65
N PRO A 291 7.58 15.02 -18.81
CA PRO A 291 6.73 15.13 -19.99
C PRO A 291 5.53 14.17 -19.99
N ASP A 292 5.62 13.06 -19.26
CA ASP A 292 4.59 12.02 -19.19
C ASP A 292 4.68 11.20 -17.90
N LEU A 293 3.70 10.30 -17.69
CA LEU A 293 3.63 9.44 -16.51
C LEU A 293 4.79 8.46 -16.40
N THR A 294 5.35 8.02 -17.53
CA THR A 294 6.47 7.07 -17.55
C THR A 294 7.73 7.77 -17.04
N SER A 295 8.03 8.97 -17.56
CA SER A 295 9.13 9.80 -17.07
C SER A 295 8.95 10.18 -15.60
N LEU A 296 7.74 10.57 -15.20
CA LEU A 296 7.43 10.82 -13.78
C LEU A 296 7.68 9.57 -12.92
N GLY A 297 7.27 8.40 -13.38
CA GLY A 297 7.54 7.14 -12.68
C GLY A 297 9.02 6.85 -12.49
N LEU A 298 9.86 7.17 -13.48
CA LEU A 298 11.32 7.09 -13.36
C LEU A 298 11.88 8.13 -12.38
N ALA A 299 11.37 9.36 -12.43
CA ALA A 299 11.81 10.46 -11.57
C ALA A 299 11.51 10.22 -10.07
N LEU A 300 10.44 9.48 -9.76
CA LEU A 300 10.06 9.10 -8.39
C LEU A 300 10.79 7.85 -7.87
N ARG A 301 11.50 7.10 -8.72
CA ARG A 301 12.31 5.98 -8.26
C ARG A 301 13.38 6.45 -7.30
N LYS A 302 13.84 5.53 -6.46
CA LYS A 302 15.00 5.82 -5.62
C LYS A 302 16.21 6.11 -6.51
N PHE A 303 16.97 7.18 -6.23
CA PHE A 303 18.00 7.71 -7.13
C PHE A 303 19.03 6.68 -7.63
N ASN A 304 19.33 5.65 -6.82
CA ASN A 304 20.29 4.59 -7.14
C ASN A 304 19.64 3.23 -7.44
N GLU A 305 18.35 3.17 -7.77
CA GLU A 305 17.61 1.91 -7.98
C GLU A 305 17.99 1.21 -9.31
N GLY A 306 18.66 1.90 -10.23
CA GLY A 306 18.96 1.37 -11.56
C GLY A 306 17.69 1.19 -12.44
N PRO A 307 17.80 0.53 -13.60
CA PRO A 307 16.68 0.41 -14.55
C PRO A 307 15.65 -0.65 -14.13
N VAL A 308 16.04 -1.62 -13.29
CA VAL A 308 15.19 -2.73 -12.83
C VAL A 308 14.64 -2.38 -11.46
N HIS A 309 13.32 -2.58 -11.27
CA HIS A 309 12.70 -2.41 -9.96
C HIS A 309 13.39 -3.31 -8.92
N THR A 310 13.87 -2.69 -7.85
CA THR A 310 14.39 -3.42 -6.69
C THR A 310 13.32 -3.48 -5.61
N THR A 311 13.66 -4.16 -4.52
CA THR A 311 12.85 -4.13 -3.30
C THR A 311 12.98 -2.79 -2.56
N THR A 312 14.03 -2.00 -2.78
CA THR A 312 14.14 -0.69 -2.14
C THR A 312 13.42 0.37 -2.95
N ARG A 313 12.41 1.04 -2.38
CA ARG A 313 11.51 1.94 -3.11
C ARG A 313 11.15 3.18 -2.31
N CYS A 314 10.81 4.24 -3.03
CA CYS A 314 10.14 5.40 -2.45
C CYS A 314 8.69 5.04 -2.07
N ALA A 315 8.15 5.79 -1.11
CA ALA A 315 6.82 5.58 -0.55
C ALA A 315 5.68 6.05 -1.46
N LEU A 316 6.00 6.77 -2.54
CA LEU A 316 5.06 7.08 -3.63
C LEU A 316 5.71 6.70 -4.96
N VAL A 317 5.00 5.96 -5.79
CA VAL A 317 5.46 5.59 -7.14
C VAL A 317 4.34 5.72 -8.16
N VAL A 318 4.69 6.02 -9.41
CA VAL A 318 3.78 5.82 -10.55
C VAL A 318 3.99 4.40 -11.06
N THR A 319 2.92 3.62 -11.05
CA THR A 319 2.97 2.21 -11.47
C THR A 319 2.84 2.07 -12.99
N LYS A 320 3.22 0.90 -13.51
CA LYS A 320 2.99 0.51 -14.91
C LYS A 320 1.50 0.45 -15.32
N TYR A 321 0.59 0.52 -14.35
CA TYR A 321 -0.85 0.55 -14.57
C TYR A 321 -1.41 1.97 -14.58
N ASN A 322 -0.55 2.99 -14.63
CA ASN A 322 -0.91 4.40 -14.52
C ASN A 322 -1.73 4.68 -13.25
N THR A 323 -1.24 4.20 -12.11
CA THR A 323 -1.77 4.56 -10.79
C THR A 323 -0.68 5.22 -9.97
N LEU A 324 -1.06 6.04 -9.00
CA LEU A 324 -0.17 6.42 -7.91
C LEU A 324 -0.31 5.40 -6.79
N GLU A 325 0.79 4.77 -6.43
CA GLU A 325 0.84 3.79 -5.35
C GLU A 325 1.48 4.43 -4.11
N PHE A 326 0.71 4.46 -3.02
CA PHE A 326 1.13 4.91 -1.70
C PHE A 326 1.56 3.71 -0.86
N ARG A 327 2.83 3.68 -0.45
CA ARG A 327 3.45 2.62 0.35
C ARG A 327 3.80 3.09 1.76
N TYR A 328 3.08 4.06 2.32
CA TYR A 328 3.38 4.64 3.63
C TYR A 328 3.01 3.71 4.81
N PRO A 329 1.75 3.26 4.96
CA PRO A 329 1.33 2.51 6.14
C PRO A 329 1.85 1.08 6.18
N GLU A 330 2.12 0.59 7.39
CA GLU A 330 2.24 -0.85 7.62
C GLU A 330 0.93 -1.59 7.40
N SER A 331 1.05 -2.87 7.06
CA SER A 331 -0.08 -3.77 6.97
C SER A 331 -0.75 -3.94 8.33
N THR A 332 -2.06 -4.20 8.31
CA THR A 332 -2.84 -4.52 9.50
C THR A 332 -4.09 -5.32 9.15
N PHE A 333 -4.68 -5.97 10.15
CA PHE A 333 -6.03 -6.55 10.04
C PHE A 333 -7.11 -5.61 10.59
N ASP A 334 -6.73 -4.43 11.07
CA ASP A 334 -7.65 -3.35 11.44
C ASP A 334 -8.18 -2.63 10.18
N VAL A 335 -9.32 -3.10 9.68
CA VAL A 335 -9.98 -2.52 8.50
C VAL A 335 -10.45 -1.09 8.72
N ASP A 336 -10.68 -0.68 9.97
CA ASP A 336 -11.04 0.69 10.27
C ASP A 336 -9.86 1.63 10.03
N PHE A 337 -8.63 1.21 10.35
CA PHE A 337 -7.41 1.94 9.99
C PHE A 337 -7.16 1.94 8.48
N ILE A 338 -7.33 0.80 7.79
CA ILE A 338 -7.20 0.72 6.33
C ILE A 338 -8.18 1.66 5.63
N SER A 339 -9.44 1.73 6.11
CA SER A 339 -10.44 2.65 5.61
C SER A 339 -10.04 4.12 5.80
N CYS A 340 -9.42 4.46 6.94
CA CYS A 340 -8.95 5.82 7.17
C CYS A 340 -7.87 6.22 6.15
N TRP A 341 -6.90 5.34 5.87
CA TRP A 341 -5.90 5.57 4.81
C TRP A 341 -6.51 5.66 3.43
N THR A 342 -7.48 4.79 3.13
CA THR A 342 -8.21 4.80 1.86
C THR A 342 -8.89 6.16 1.65
N ASP A 343 -9.59 6.68 2.65
CA ASP A 343 -10.25 7.98 2.57
C ASP A 343 -9.23 9.12 2.44
N LEU A 344 -8.11 9.07 3.16
CA LEU A 344 -7.06 10.08 3.08
C LEU A 344 -6.43 10.12 1.68
N VAL A 345 -6.06 8.97 1.12
CA VAL A 345 -5.46 8.89 -0.22
C VAL A 345 -6.43 9.39 -1.29
N ARG A 346 -7.70 8.98 -1.23
CA ARG A 346 -8.75 9.49 -2.13
C ARG A 346 -8.95 10.99 -1.99
N HIS A 347 -8.87 11.51 -0.77
CA HIS A 347 -8.98 12.94 -0.49
C HIS A 347 -7.80 13.72 -1.07
N LEU A 348 -6.56 13.26 -0.90
CA LEU A 348 -5.37 13.89 -1.49
C LEU A 348 -5.47 13.95 -3.02
N TYR A 349 -5.92 12.85 -3.64
CA TYR A 349 -6.18 12.82 -5.08
C TYR A 349 -7.29 13.79 -5.49
N GLY A 350 -8.40 13.85 -4.73
CA GLY A 350 -9.49 14.80 -4.95
C GLY A 350 -9.06 16.26 -4.81
N VAL A 351 -8.13 16.58 -3.90
CA VAL A 351 -7.52 17.92 -3.80
C VAL A 351 -6.70 18.23 -5.05
N ALA A 352 -5.92 17.27 -5.56
CA ALA A 352 -5.13 17.44 -6.77
C ALA A 352 -5.99 17.64 -8.04
N MET A 353 -7.22 17.13 -8.07
CA MET A 353 -8.17 17.31 -9.19
C MET A 353 -8.85 18.69 -9.21
N LYS A 354 -8.70 19.52 -8.17
CA LYS A 354 -9.35 20.84 -8.10
C LYS A 354 -8.84 21.80 -9.20
N PRO A 355 -9.58 22.88 -9.50
CA PRO A 355 -9.02 24.00 -10.26
C PRO A 355 -7.69 24.47 -9.64
N GLN A 356 -6.76 24.91 -10.49
CA GLN A 356 -5.40 25.27 -10.08
C GLN A 356 -5.36 26.27 -8.91
N ALA A 357 -6.22 27.28 -8.92
CA ALA A 357 -6.30 28.28 -7.84
C ALA A 357 -6.67 27.65 -6.48
N ASP A 358 -7.61 26.71 -6.48
CA ASP A 358 -8.02 26.01 -5.26
C ASP A 358 -6.95 25.04 -4.76
N PHE A 359 -6.28 24.35 -5.68
CA PHE A 359 -5.12 23.51 -5.36
C PHE A 359 -4.00 24.34 -4.72
N ASN A 360 -3.62 25.46 -5.35
CA ASN A 360 -2.59 26.37 -4.83
C ASN A 360 -2.95 26.94 -3.46
N ARG A 361 -4.24 27.22 -3.19
CA ARG A 361 -4.69 27.65 -1.87
C ARG A 361 -4.45 26.57 -0.80
N VAL A 362 -4.77 25.31 -1.11
CA VAL A 362 -4.52 24.19 -0.18
C VAL A 362 -3.01 24.01 0.04
N LEU A 363 -2.24 23.96 -1.05
CA LEU A 363 -0.79 23.82 -1.03
C LEU A 363 -0.11 24.94 -0.23
N GLY A 364 -0.54 26.19 -0.39
CA GLY A 364 0.00 27.33 0.35
C GLY A 364 -0.24 27.25 1.86
N ARG A 365 -1.41 26.72 2.29
CA ARG A 365 -1.67 26.46 3.72
C ARG A 365 -0.80 25.33 4.27
N VAL A 366 -0.67 24.24 3.50
CA VAL A 366 0.22 23.12 3.85
C VAL A 366 1.66 23.61 3.98
N TYR A 367 2.14 24.41 3.03
CA TYR A 367 3.48 24.97 3.04
C TYR A 367 3.71 25.91 4.23
N ASP A 368 2.77 26.81 4.54
CA ASP A 368 2.87 27.65 5.74
C ASP A 368 3.04 26.78 6.98
N LEU A 369 2.20 25.77 7.20
CA LEU A 369 2.28 24.93 8.40
C LEU A 369 3.56 24.10 8.44
N ALA A 370 3.93 23.45 7.34
CA ALA A 370 5.10 22.59 7.27
C ALA A 370 6.41 23.35 7.53
N THR A 371 6.46 24.65 7.24
CA THR A 371 7.66 25.47 7.43
C THR A 371 7.76 26.14 8.80
N ARG A 372 6.74 26.06 9.68
CA ARG A 372 6.80 26.66 11.02
C ARG A 372 7.91 26.03 11.87
N ASP A 373 8.54 26.82 12.73
CA ASP A 373 9.60 26.32 13.61
C ASP A 373 9.05 25.27 14.59
N HIS A 374 7.86 25.53 15.15
CA HIS A 374 7.10 24.50 15.86
C HIS A 374 6.48 23.51 14.85
N MET A 375 6.75 22.21 15.02
CA MET A 375 6.15 21.18 14.16
C MET A 375 4.63 21.19 14.37
N PRO A 376 3.81 21.38 13.32
CA PRO A 376 2.38 21.22 13.43
C PRO A 376 2.05 19.77 13.79
N GLY A 377 0.95 19.56 14.53
CA GLY A 377 0.44 18.22 14.74
C GLY A 377 -0.15 17.65 13.45
N TRP A 378 -0.23 16.32 13.35
CA TRP A 378 -0.88 15.65 12.21
C TRP A 378 -2.32 16.14 12.01
N ALA A 379 -3.03 16.49 13.10
CA ALA A 379 -4.39 17.00 13.05
C ALA A 379 -4.48 18.40 12.40
N ASP A 380 -3.49 19.26 12.62
CA ASP A 380 -3.41 20.59 11.98
C ASP A 380 -3.17 20.42 10.47
N MET A 381 -2.32 19.46 10.08
CA MET A 381 -2.06 19.16 8.67
C MET A 381 -3.29 18.57 7.98
N MET A 382 -4.05 17.69 8.66
CA MET A 382 -5.34 17.22 8.16
C MET A 382 -6.33 18.38 7.93
N ALA A 383 -6.41 19.30 8.87
CA ALA A 383 -7.24 20.49 8.72
C ALA A 383 -6.78 21.38 7.53
N ALA A 384 -5.46 21.48 7.29
CA ALA A 384 -4.88 22.27 6.19
C ALA A 384 -5.29 21.76 4.80
N ILE A 385 -5.35 20.43 4.66
CA ILE A 385 -5.85 19.76 3.46
C ILE A 385 -7.38 19.66 3.44
N GLU A 386 -8.09 20.21 4.43
CA GLU A 386 -9.56 20.14 4.55
C GLU A 386 -10.11 18.72 4.74
N PHE A 387 -9.33 17.85 5.39
CA PHE A 387 -9.70 16.50 5.78
C PHE A 387 -9.92 16.46 7.30
N LYS A 388 -11.13 16.09 7.75
CA LYS A 388 -11.48 16.00 9.18
C LYS A 388 -12.21 14.71 9.52
N THR A 389 -11.87 13.64 8.80
CA THR A 389 -12.57 12.36 8.86
C THR A 389 -11.83 11.42 9.82
N ASN A 390 -12.58 10.73 10.68
CA ASN A 390 -12.08 9.66 11.55
C ASN A 390 -10.93 10.07 12.50
N MET A 391 -10.89 11.33 12.96
CA MET A 391 -9.84 11.84 13.85
C MET A 391 -9.60 10.97 15.10
N GLY A 392 -10.67 10.47 15.73
CA GLY A 392 -10.56 9.59 16.90
C GLY A 392 -9.88 8.25 16.59
N ARG A 393 -10.10 7.69 15.40
CA ARG A 393 -9.47 6.42 14.98
C ARG A 393 -7.99 6.60 14.70
N TRP A 394 -7.60 7.71 14.06
CA TRP A 394 -6.20 8.06 13.90
C TRP A 394 -5.51 8.19 15.26
N GLN A 395 -6.10 8.93 16.19
CA GLN A 395 -5.56 9.10 17.54
C GLN A 395 -5.44 7.77 18.29
N GLN A 396 -6.45 6.89 18.17
CA GLN A 396 -6.43 5.55 18.77
C GLN A 396 -5.25 4.73 18.24
N ARG A 397 -5.07 4.67 16.91
CA ARG A 397 -3.97 3.92 16.29
C ARG A 397 -2.60 4.46 16.69
N LEU A 398 -2.44 5.78 16.74
CA LEU A 398 -1.21 6.40 17.21
C LEU A 398 -0.90 6.06 18.68
N GLY A 399 -1.94 5.96 19.52
CA GLY A 399 -1.81 5.45 20.89
C GLY A 399 -1.34 4.00 20.95
N GLN A 400 -1.75 3.15 20.02
CA GLN A 400 -1.29 1.76 19.95
C GLN A 400 0.20 1.68 19.61
N TYR A 401 0.75 2.55 18.74
CA TYR A 401 2.20 2.53 18.42
C TYR A 401 3.12 2.86 19.60
N VAL A 402 2.60 3.45 20.68
CA VAL A 402 3.39 3.68 21.90
C VAL A 402 3.17 2.60 22.95
N ASP A 403 2.20 1.72 22.74
CA ASP A 403 1.76 0.69 23.68
C ASP A 403 1.73 -0.68 23.00
N SER A 404 0.55 -1.20 22.64
CA SER A 404 0.34 -2.58 22.17
C SER A 404 1.00 -2.90 20.82
N LEU A 405 1.34 -1.90 20.01
CA LEU A 405 1.98 -2.03 18.69
C LEU A 405 3.35 -1.35 18.64
N LYS A 406 4.00 -1.12 19.80
CA LYS A 406 5.33 -0.50 19.88
C LYS A 406 6.42 -1.26 19.13
N ASP A 407 6.29 -2.58 19.06
CA ASP A 407 7.18 -3.44 18.29
C ASP A 407 6.36 -4.36 17.38
N LEU A 408 6.23 -3.93 16.12
CA LEU A 408 5.50 -4.67 15.08
C LEU A 408 6.05 -6.07 14.83
N ASP A 409 7.32 -6.33 15.14
CA ASP A 409 7.96 -7.64 14.92
C ASP A 409 7.64 -8.64 16.05
N SER A 410 7.06 -8.17 17.16
CA SER A 410 6.78 -8.97 18.36
C SER A 410 5.29 -9.32 18.57
N GLN A 411 4.45 -9.09 17.56
CA GLN A 411 3.00 -9.22 17.68
C GLN A 411 2.48 -10.66 17.89
N GLY A 412 3.32 -11.68 17.70
CA GLY A 412 2.87 -13.06 17.80
C GLY A 412 1.96 -13.46 16.63
N ILE A 413 1.19 -14.51 16.87
CA ILE A 413 0.07 -14.88 16.00
C ILE A 413 -1.08 -13.93 16.34
N LEU A 414 -1.68 -13.31 15.32
CA LEU A 414 -2.83 -12.44 15.54
C LEU A 414 -3.97 -13.24 16.20
N PRO A 415 -4.67 -12.70 17.21
CA PRO A 415 -5.81 -13.38 17.83
C PRO A 415 -6.94 -13.56 16.82
N ALA A 416 -7.82 -14.54 17.04
CA ALA A 416 -9.07 -14.62 16.29
C ALA A 416 -9.89 -13.33 16.51
N SER A 417 -10.66 -12.91 15.52
CA SER A 417 -11.42 -11.67 15.62
C SER A 417 -12.48 -11.77 16.72
N GLY A 418 -12.44 -10.84 17.68
CA GLY A 418 -13.36 -10.82 18.83
C GLY A 418 -12.89 -11.56 20.09
N ARG A 419 -11.62 -11.97 20.15
CA ARG A 419 -10.95 -12.41 21.40
C ARG A 419 -9.91 -11.41 21.87
#